data_AF-A0A524M9F5-F1
#
_entry.id   AF-A0A524M9F5-F1
#
_cell.length_a   1.000
_cell.length_b   1.000
_cell.length_c   1.000
_cell.angle_alpha   90.00
_cell.angle_beta   90.00
_cell.angle_gamma   90.00
#
_symmetry.space_group_name_H-M   'P 1'
#
loop_
_entity.id
_entity.type
_entity.pdbx_description
1 polymer ?
#
loop_
_entity_poly.entity_id
_entity_poly.type
_entity_poly.pdbx_seq_one_letter_code
_entity_poly.pdbx_strand_id
1 'polypeptide(L)'
;MGKVREFLHFNLETKARIIAVIMAAVALFTPYMFYQYFDPFDGIYVIWMMSLTWIHYSNVIPFFIFPPFQLLNNPINTLLRFWFVFEMYRCYIRKSTLRRALYIGVIGELWQFSIMIFQLFLGLLFGVIQISSVPIPLLLIVGVIILKVVKPPKLPELWNEKSDEDDSTDDFLSG
;
A
#
# COMPACT_ATOMS: atom_id res chain seq x y z
N MET A 1 24.32 30.54 -11.03
CA MET A 1 23.75 29.55 -10.07
C MET A 1 22.28 29.19 -10.31
N GLY A 2 21.46 30.01 -10.99
CA GLY A 2 20.04 29.69 -11.25
C GLY A 2 19.78 28.44 -12.11
N LYS A 3 20.48 28.29 -13.24
CA LYS A 3 20.27 27.16 -14.18
C LYS A 3 20.52 25.76 -13.58
N VAL A 4 21.47 25.64 -12.66
CA VAL A 4 21.77 24.36 -11.98
C VAL A 4 20.64 24.00 -11.00
N ARG A 5 20.05 25.00 -10.34
CA ARG A 5 18.93 24.80 -9.41
C ARG A 5 17.65 24.39 -10.16
N GLU A 6 17.37 25.01 -11.30
CA GLU A 6 16.26 24.62 -12.17
C GLU A 6 16.41 23.19 -12.70
N PHE A 7 17.60 22.82 -13.18
CA PHE A 7 17.86 21.47 -13.68
C PHE A 7 17.69 20.39 -12.61
N LEU A 8 18.17 20.65 -11.38
CA LEU A 8 17.99 19.74 -10.25
C LEU A 8 16.53 19.58 -9.84
N HIS A 9 15.77 20.68 -9.79
CA HIS A 9 14.33 20.64 -9.48
C HIS A 9 13.54 19.86 -10.54
N PHE A 10 13.83 20.10 -11.82
CA PHE A 10 13.18 19.40 -12.92
C PHE A 10 13.39 17.87 -12.86
N ASN A 11 14.61 17.44 -12.53
CA ASN A 11 14.95 16.02 -12.43
C ASN A 11 14.29 15.36 -11.20
N LEU A 12 14.19 16.08 -10.08
CA LEU A 12 13.49 15.63 -8.87
C LEU A 12 11.99 15.43 -9.09
N GLU A 13 11.32 16.40 -9.71
CA GLU A 13 9.89 16.28 -10.00
C GLU A 13 9.61 15.12 -10.95
N THR A 14 10.44 14.94 -11.97
CA THR A 14 10.30 13.85 -12.93
C THR A 14 10.44 12.50 -12.23
N LYS A 15 11.46 12.33 -11.37
CA LYS A 15 11.64 11.12 -10.56
C LYS A 15 10.46 10.87 -9.63
N ALA A 16 9.97 11.90 -8.95
CA ALA A 16 8.83 11.78 -8.06
C ALA A 16 7.56 11.34 -8.81
N ARG A 17 7.32 11.89 -10.01
CA ARG A 17 6.19 11.50 -10.87
C ARG A 17 6.31 10.07 -11.34
N ILE A 18 7.49 9.62 -11.76
CA ILE A 18 7.73 8.23 -12.17
C ILE A 18 7.42 7.27 -11.01
N ILE A 19 7.92 7.56 -9.81
CA ILE A 19 7.67 6.74 -8.62
C ILE A 19 6.18 6.73 -8.29
N ALA A 20 5.50 7.87 -8.37
CA ALA A 20 4.07 7.95 -8.13
C ALA A 20 3.27 7.11 -9.13
N VAL A 21 3.63 7.14 -10.41
CA VAL A 21 2.99 6.34 -11.47
C VAL A 21 3.22 4.85 -11.23
N ILE A 22 4.45 4.44 -10.89
CA ILE A 22 4.76 3.05 -10.55
C ILE A 22 3.94 2.62 -9.33
N MET A 23 3.94 3.41 -8.26
CA MET A 23 3.18 3.12 -7.04
C MET A 23 1.67 3.09 -7.28
N ALA A 24 1.13 3.94 -8.16
CA ALA A 24 -0.27 3.92 -8.55
C ALA A 24 -0.62 2.65 -9.34
N ALA A 25 0.24 2.24 -10.28
CA ALA A 25 0.07 0.97 -10.99
C ALA A 25 0.11 -0.21 -10.01
N VAL A 26 1.07 -0.22 -9.09
CA VAL A 26 1.15 -1.22 -8.01
C VAL A 26 -0.13 -1.22 -7.19
N ALA A 27 -0.63 -0.07 -6.74
CA ALA A 27 -1.88 0.02 -5.97
C ALA A 27 -3.11 -0.52 -6.73
N LEU A 28 -3.17 -0.30 -8.05
CA LEU A 28 -4.27 -0.76 -8.90
C LEU A 28 -4.24 -2.26 -9.20
N PHE A 29 -3.04 -2.82 -9.40
CA PHE A 29 -2.86 -4.18 -9.91
C PHE A 29 -2.47 -5.19 -8.84
N THR A 30 -1.80 -4.78 -7.76
CA THR A 30 -1.42 -5.74 -6.70
C THR A 30 -2.65 -6.20 -5.92
N PRO A 31 -2.74 -7.52 -5.67
CA PRO A 31 -3.80 -8.04 -4.84
C PRO A 31 -3.63 -7.53 -3.41
N TYR A 32 -4.75 -7.23 -2.75
CA TYR A 32 -4.76 -6.76 -1.36
C TYR A 32 -5.31 -7.79 -0.40
N MET A 33 -5.99 -8.82 -0.90
CA MET A 33 -6.62 -9.84 -0.07
C MET A 33 -6.78 -11.16 -0.82
N PHE A 34 -6.51 -12.26 -0.13
CA PHE A 34 -7.01 -13.57 -0.50
C PHE A 34 -8.27 -13.88 0.30
N TYR A 35 -9.25 -14.52 -0.33
CA TYR A 35 -10.35 -15.17 0.34
C TYR A 35 -10.26 -16.67 0.07
N GLN A 36 -10.54 -17.48 1.07
CA GLN A 36 -10.75 -18.90 0.89
C GLN A 36 -12.20 -19.19 1.23
N TYR A 37 -12.91 -19.83 0.30
CA TYR A 37 -14.23 -20.40 0.57
C TYR A 37 -14.25 -21.87 0.15
N PHE A 38 -15.07 -22.66 0.81
CA PHE A 38 -15.33 -24.04 0.41
C PHE A 38 -16.63 -24.05 -0.38
N ASP A 39 -16.58 -24.55 -1.60
CA ASP A 39 -17.78 -24.69 -2.42
C ASP A 39 -18.48 -26.01 -2.06
N PRO A 40 -19.66 -25.97 -1.41
CA PRO A 40 -20.34 -27.18 -0.98
C PRO A 40 -20.88 -28.01 -2.14
N PHE A 41 -21.08 -27.41 -3.33
CA PHE A 41 -21.63 -28.12 -4.48
C PHE A 41 -20.56 -28.94 -5.19
N ASP A 42 -19.38 -28.35 -5.37
CA ASP A 42 -18.25 -29.00 -6.06
C ASP A 42 -17.31 -29.74 -5.09
N GLY A 43 -17.46 -29.53 -3.77
CA GLY A 43 -16.61 -30.14 -2.74
C GLY A 43 -15.14 -29.67 -2.78
N ILE A 44 -14.88 -28.52 -3.40
CA ILE A 44 -13.54 -27.96 -3.60
C ILE A 44 -13.32 -26.71 -2.75
N TYR A 45 -12.07 -26.50 -2.33
CA TYR A 45 -11.65 -25.21 -1.81
C TYR A 45 -11.29 -24.28 -2.96
N VAL A 46 -11.89 -23.11 -2.96
CA VAL A 46 -11.64 -22.08 -3.96
C VAL A 46 -10.98 -20.89 -3.29
N ILE A 47 -9.90 -20.41 -3.90
CA ILE A 47 -9.15 -19.24 -3.45
C ILE A 47 -9.52 -18.09 -4.37
N TRP A 48 -9.95 -16.97 -3.80
CA TRP A 48 -10.17 -15.71 -4.51
C TRP A 48 -9.05 -14.75 -4.19
N MET A 49 -8.44 -14.20 -5.22
CA MET A 49 -7.47 -13.14 -5.10
C MET A 49 -8.11 -11.85 -5.61
N MET A 50 -8.20 -10.85 -4.73
CA MET A 50 -8.81 -9.57 -5.06
C MET A 50 -7.77 -8.48 -5.24
N SER A 51 -7.90 -7.76 -6.35
CA SER A 51 -7.21 -6.51 -6.68
C SER A 51 -8.24 -5.42 -6.97
N LEU A 52 -7.81 -4.16 -7.09
CA LEU A 52 -8.75 -3.07 -7.44
C LEU A 52 -9.29 -3.20 -8.86
N THR A 53 -8.54 -3.85 -9.75
CA THR A 53 -8.83 -3.91 -11.19
C THR A 53 -9.20 -5.30 -11.70
N TRP A 54 -8.96 -6.35 -10.91
CA TRP A 54 -9.20 -7.73 -11.31
C TRP A 54 -9.49 -8.62 -10.10
N ILE A 55 -10.17 -9.74 -10.36
CA ILE A 55 -10.34 -10.83 -9.40
C ILE A 55 -9.91 -12.12 -10.10
N HIS A 56 -9.22 -12.98 -9.36
CA HIS A 56 -8.88 -14.32 -9.84
C HIS A 56 -9.43 -15.37 -8.88
N TYR A 57 -9.97 -16.43 -9.45
CA TYR A 57 -10.51 -17.59 -8.76
C TYR A 57 -9.60 -18.77 -9.07
N SER A 58 -9.22 -19.59 -8.09
CA SER A 58 -8.30 -20.71 -8.33
C SER A 58 -8.81 -21.73 -9.35
N ASN A 59 -10.12 -21.79 -9.57
CA ASN A 59 -10.78 -22.68 -10.51
C ASN A 59 -11.11 -22.02 -11.87
N VAL A 60 -10.81 -20.74 -12.08
CA VAL A 60 -11.16 -20.01 -13.32
C VAL A 60 -10.01 -19.10 -13.76
N ILE A 61 -9.83 -18.93 -15.07
CA ILE A 61 -8.87 -17.96 -15.64
C ILE A 61 -9.14 -16.55 -15.05
N PRO A 62 -8.11 -15.77 -14.68
CA PRO A 62 -8.31 -14.41 -14.20
C PRO A 62 -9.14 -13.60 -15.20
N PHE A 63 -10.16 -12.89 -14.72
CA PHE A 63 -10.93 -11.99 -15.57
C PHE A 63 -10.93 -10.57 -14.99
N PHE A 64 -10.89 -9.59 -15.89
CA PHE A 64 -10.98 -8.19 -15.52
C PHE A 64 -12.44 -7.88 -15.21
N ILE A 65 -12.69 -7.44 -13.98
CA ILE A 65 -13.97 -6.87 -13.61
C ILE A 65 -13.95 -5.41 -14.05
N PHE A 66 -15.08 -4.91 -14.58
CA PHE A 66 -15.18 -3.52 -14.96
C PHE A 66 -14.68 -2.64 -13.80
N PRO A 67 -13.65 -1.78 -14.00
CA PRO A 67 -12.87 -1.14 -12.94
C PRO A 67 -13.62 -0.38 -11.83
N PRO A 68 -14.85 0.15 -11.98
CA PRO A 68 -15.51 0.81 -10.85
C PRO A 68 -16.00 -0.15 -9.76
N PHE A 69 -16.20 -1.45 -10.02
CA PHE A 69 -16.89 -2.29 -9.04
C PHE A 69 -16.15 -2.40 -7.70
N GLN A 70 -14.84 -2.67 -7.70
CA GLN A 70 -14.07 -2.79 -6.47
C GLN A 70 -13.70 -1.44 -5.85
N LEU A 71 -13.53 -0.41 -6.68
CA LEU A 71 -13.35 0.97 -6.21
C LEU A 71 -14.56 1.45 -5.39
N LEU A 72 -15.77 1.03 -5.79
CA LEU A 72 -17.02 1.37 -5.12
C LEU A 72 -17.33 0.46 -3.92
N ASN A 73 -16.99 -0.83 -4.00
CA ASN A 73 -17.30 -1.78 -2.93
C ASN A 73 -16.37 -1.66 -1.71
N ASN A 74 -15.13 -1.19 -1.90
CA ASN A 74 -14.21 -0.98 -0.78
C ASN A 74 -13.56 0.42 -0.85
N PRO A 75 -14.36 1.48 -0.62
CA PRO A 75 -13.92 2.85 -0.83
C PRO A 75 -12.85 3.26 0.19
N ILE A 76 -12.93 2.77 1.43
CA ILE A 76 -11.94 3.08 2.47
C ILE A 76 -10.57 2.48 2.13
N ASN A 77 -10.52 1.20 1.75
CA ASN A 77 -9.27 0.59 1.32
C ASN A 77 -8.69 1.31 0.10
N THR A 78 -9.53 1.57 -0.90
CA THR A 78 -9.12 2.30 -2.11
C THR A 78 -8.51 3.65 -1.76
N LEU A 79 -9.17 4.41 -0.90
CA LEU A 79 -8.70 5.71 -0.42
C LEU A 79 -7.36 5.58 0.31
N LEU A 80 -7.20 4.62 1.23
CA LEU A 80 -5.95 4.42 1.97
C LEU A 80 -4.78 4.04 1.05
N ARG A 81 -5.02 3.17 0.05
CA ARG A 81 -4.00 2.80 -0.94
C ARG A 81 -3.55 4.02 -1.76
N PHE A 82 -4.48 4.81 -2.29
CA PHE A 82 -4.13 6.02 -3.04
C PHE A 82 -3.53 7.11 -2.16
N TRP A 83 -3.95 7.20 -0.89
CA TRP A 83 -3.34 8.13 0.06
C TRP A 83 -1.88 7.75 0.34
N PHE A 84 -1.58 6.47 0.49
CA PHE A 84 -0.21 6.01 0.62
C PHE A 84 0.64 6.37 -0.61
N VAL A 85 0.13 6.15 -1.84
CA VAL A 85 0.78 6.57 -3.08
C VAL A 85 1.02 8.08 -3.11
N PHE A 86 0.02 8.87 -2.71
CA PHE A 86 0.10 10.33 -2.65
C PHE A 86 1.15 10.81 -1.65
N GLU A 87 1.26 10.18 -0.48
CA GLU A 87 2.23 10.56 0.54
C GLU A 87 3.65 10.12 0.19
N MET A 88 3.79 8.99 -0.51
CA MET A 88 5.04 8.61 -1.17
C MET A 88 5.47 9.69 -2.18
N TYR A 89 4.58 10.11 -3.08
CA TYR A 89 4.85 11.21 -4.00
C TYR A 89 5.28 12.49 -3.27
N ARG A 90 4.51 12.90 -2.24
CA ARG A 90 4.83 14.08 -1.41
C ARG A 90 6.18 13.98 -0.72
N CYS A 91 6.60 12.79 -0.30
CA CYS A 91 7.90 12.54 0.29
C CYS A 91 9.02 12.87 -0.72
N TYR A 92 8.90 12.42 -1.97
CA TYR A 92 9.92 12.69 -3.01
C TYR A 92 9.99 14.16 -3.45
N ILE A 93 8.88 14.90 -3.41
CA ILE A 93 8.85 16.34 -3.69
C ILE A 93 9.13 17.21 -2.45
N ARG A 94 9.59 16.62 -1.33
CA ARG A 94 9.91 17.34 -0.07
C ARG A 94 8.73 18.09 0.54
N LYS A 95 7.50 17.59 0.38
CA LYS A 95 6.28 18.16 0.99
C LYS A 95 5.72 17.32 2.14
N SER A 96 6.35 16.18 2.46
CA SER A 96 5.95 15.27 3.54
C SER A 96 7.16 14.49 4.06
N THR A 97 7.07 13.93 5.26
CA THR A 97 8.13 13.15 5.90
C THR A 97 7.99 11.65 5.58
N LEU A 98 9.10 10.92 5.63
CA LEU A 98 9.13 9.47 5.44
C LEU A 98 8.27 8.75 6.50
N ARG A 99 8.34 9.19 7.76
CA ARG A 99 7.55 8.65 8.87
C ARG A 99 6.04 8.70 8.56
N ARG A 100 5.57 9.83 8.03
CA ARG A 100 4.15 10.01 7.66
C ARG A 100 3.72 9.07 6.53
N ALA A 101 4.55 8.90 5.51
CA ALA A 101 4.26 7.96 4.42
C ALA A 101 4.15 6.52 4.96
N LEU A 102 5.09 6.10 5.82
CA LEU A 102 5.06 4.77 6.45
C LEU A 102 3.83 4.59 7.35
N TYR A 103 3.48 5.57 8.18
CA TYR A 103 2.29 5.48 9.03
C TYR A 103 1.02 5.27 8.21
N ILE A 104 0.87 5.97 7.09
CA ILE A 104 -0.31 5.81 6.23
C ILE A 104 -0.33 4.45 5.55
N GLY A 105 0.84 3.95 5.13
CA GLY A 105 0.96 2.58 4.62
C GLY A 105 0.56 1.54 5.67
N VAL A 106 1.09 1.64 6.88
CA VAL A 106 0.76 0.73 8.00
C VAL A 106 -0.72 0.80 8.39
N ILE A 107 -1.30 2.01 8.45
CA ILE A 107 -2.74 2.18 8.71
C ILE A 107 -3.58 1.50 7.62
N GLY A 108 -3.15 1.62 6.36
CA GLY A 108 -3.78 0.93 5.22
C GLY A 108 -3.81 -0.59 5.41
N GLU A 109 -2.69 -1.18 5.83
CA GLU A 109 -2.62 -2.62 6.09
C GLU A 109 -3.41 -3.03 7.34
N LEU A 110 -3.34 -2.25 8.42
CA LEU A 110 -4.12 -2.51 9.65
C LEU A 110 -5.63 -2.48 9.39
N TRP A 111 -6.10 -1.63 8.49
CA TRP A 111 -7.49 -1.62 8.05
C TRP A 111 -7.89 -2.95 7.37
N GLN A 112 -7.00 -3.56 6.60
CA GLN A 112 -7.27 -4.87 6.00
C GLN A 112 -7.27 -5.99 7.03
N PHE A 113 -6.35 -5.93 7.99
CA PHE A 113 -6.34 -6.85 9.12
C PHE A 113 -7.60 -6.75 9.99
N SER A 114 -8.15 -5.55 10.20
CA SER A 114 -9.38 -5.39 10.97
C SER A 114 -10.59 -6.01 10.26
N ILE A 115 -10.65 -5.93 8.92
CA ILE A 115 -11.67 -6.61 8.10
C ILE A 115 -11.56 -8.12 8.27
N MET A 116 -10.35 -8.68 8.24
CA MET A 116 -10.12 -10.12 8.47
C MET A 116 -10.64 -10.55 9.84
N ILE A 117 -10.26 -9.83 10.90
CA ILE A 117 -10.71 -10.15 12.28
C ILE A 117 -12.23 -10.05 12.39
N PHE A 118 -12.83 -9.03 11.77
CA PHE A 118 -14.27 -8.85 11.77
C PHE A 118 -15.00 -9.99 11.04
N GLN A 119 -14.51 -10.42 9.88
CA GLN A 119 -15.08 -11.56 9.15
C GLN A 119 -14.95 -12.86 9.94
N LEU A 120 -13.81 -13.10 10.60
CA LEU A 120 -13.61 -14.26 11.46
C LEU A 120 -14.64 -14.27 12.60
N PHE A 121 -14.82 -13.12 13.26
CA PHE A 121 -15.80 -12.97 14.33
C PHE A 121 -17.24 -13.22 13.86
N LEU A 122 -17.63 -12.69 12.70
CA LEU A 122 -18.94 -12.96 12.09
C LEU A 122 -19.11 -14.44 11.73
N GLY A 123 -18.07 -15.08 11.17
CA GLY A 123 -18.09 -16.51 10.86
C GLY A 123 -18.34 -17.37 12.09
N LEU A 124 -17.71 -17.03 13.22
CA LEU A 124 -17.92 -17.68 14.51
C LEU A 124 -19.36 -17.47 15.03
N LEU A 125 -19.91 -16.26 14.90
CA LEU A 125 -21.22 -15.91 15.44
C LEU A 125 -22.38 -16.51 14.64
N PHE A 126 -22.25 -16.56 13.31
CA PHE A 126 -23.31 -17.05 12.41
C PHE A 126 -23.12 -18.50 11.96
N GLY A 127 -22.07 -19.20 12.44
CA GLY A 127 -21.75 -20.57 12.04
C GLY A 127 -21.38 -20.70 10.56
N VAL A 128 -21.04 -19.58 9.90
CA VAL A 128 -20.63 -19.56 8.49
C VAL A 128 -19.14 -19.89 8.45
N ILE A 129 -18.83 -21.17 8.24
CA ILE A 129 -17.47 -21.73 8.35
C ILE A 129 -16.50 -21.27 7.22
N GLN A 130 -16.92 -20.47 6.24
CA GLN A 130 -16.32 -20.56 4.91
C GLN A 130 -15.83 -19.26 4.27
N ILE A 131 -15.42 -18.24 5.03
CA ILE A 131 -14.70 -17.11 4.42
C ILE A 131 -13.57 -16.67 5.36
N SER A 132 -12.38 -17.25 5.19
CA SER A 132 -11.16 -16.66 5.75
C SER A 132 -10.58 -15.70 4.73
N SER A 133 -10.38 -14.45 5.13
CA SER A 133 -9.59 -13.49 4.36
C SER A 133 -8.17 -13.41 4.88
N VAL A 134 -7.20 -13.26 3.99
CA VAL A 134 -5.80 -13.03 4.35
C VAL A 134 -5.34 -11.76 3.66
N PRO A 135 -5.04 -10.68 4.41
CA PRO A 135 -4.56 -9.44 3.82
C PRO A 135 -3.15 -9.61 3.25
N ILE A 136 -2.87 -8.91 2.15
CA ILE A 136 -1.59 -9.00 1.44
C ILE A 136 -0.92 -7.61 1.41
N PRO A 137 0.13 -7.38 2.22
CA PRO A 137 0.76 -6.07 2.34
C PRO A 137 1.74 -5.74 1.21
N LEU A 138 1.44 -6.17 -0.02
CA LEU A 138 2.33 -6.00 -1.18
C LEU A 138 2.60 -4.54 -1.51
N LEU A 139 1.60 -3.67 -1.39
CA LEU A 139 1.76 -2.24 -1.66
C LEU A 139 2.75 -1.60 -0.67
N LEU A 140 2.62 -1.92 0.62
CA LEU A 140 3.55 -1.46 1.65
C LEU A 140 4.96 -2.01 1.41
N ILE A 141 5.10 -3.32 1.13
CA ILE A 141 6.39 -3.96 0.85
C ILE A 141 7.09 -3.27 -0.33
N VAL A 142 6.38 -3.07 -1.45
CA VAL A 142 6.93 -2.39 -2.63
C VAL A 142 7.30 -0.94 -2.30
N GLY A 143 6.47 -0.23 -1.53
CA GLY A 143 6.77 1.12 -1.07
C GLY A 143 8.06 1.19 -0.25
N VAL A 144 8.26 0.26 0.68
CA VAL A 144 9.48 0.15 1.51
C VAL A 144 10.70 -0.19 0.65
N ILE A 145 10.56 -1.12 -0.30
CA ILE A 145 11.64 -1.44 -1.25
C ILE A 145 12.05 -0.20 -2.04
N ILE A 146 11.09 0.58 -2.55
CA ILE A 146 11.37 1.81 -3.29
C ILE A 146 12.07 2.83 -2.41
N LEU A 147 11.66 3.02 -1.15
CA LEU A 147 12.35 3.90 -0.20
C LEU A 147 13.80 3.46 0.08
N LYS A 148 14.06 2.15 0.07
CA LYS A 148 15.40 1.58 0.27
C LYS A 148 16.29 1.75 -0.96
N VAL A 149 15.75 1.51 -2.16
CA VAL A 149 16.48 1.56 -3.44
C VAL A 149 16.66 3.00 -3.92
N VAL A 150 15.61 3.81 -3.84
CA VAL A 150 15.59 5.21 -4.26
C VAL A 150 15.38 6.07 -3.04
N LYS A 151 16.47 6.41 -2.33
CA LYS A 151 16.36 7.20 -1.10
C LYS A 151 15.71 8.56 -1.41
N PRO A 152 14.66 8.96 -0.67
CA PRO A 152 14.08 10.28 -0.82
C PRO A 152 15.14 11.33 -0.47
N PRO A 153 15.13 12.49 -1.13
CA PRO A 153 16.05 13.56 -0.81
C PRO A 153 15.80 14.02 0.63
N LYS A 154 16.87 14.20 1.42
CA LYS A 154 16.76 14.79 2.77
C LYS A 154 16.01 16.11 2.66
N LEU A 155 14.96 16.26 3.45
CA LEU A 155 14.28 17.56 3.62
C LEU A 155 15.35 18.55 4.11
N PRO A 156 15.36 19.81 3.62
CA PRO A 156 16.08 20.85 4.35
C PRO A 156 15.51 20.85 5.76
N GLU A 157 16.36 20.67 6.77
CA GLU A 157 16.00 20.77 8.18
C GLU A 157 15.06 21.98 8.31
N LEU A 158 13.83 21.71 8.76
CA LEU A 158 12.76 22.69 8.85
C LEU A 158 13.06 23.61 10.04
N TRP A 159 14.13 24.40 9.94
CA TRP A 159 14.58 25.49 10.82
C TRP A 159 14.53 25.31 12.35
N ASN A 160 14.20 24.12 12.89
CA ASN A 160 14.00 23.89 14.33
C ASN A 160 14.25 22.44 14.80
N GLU A 161 14.84 21.55 14.00
CA GLU A 161 15.25 20.20 14.48
C GLU A 161 16.73 20.15 14.88
N LYS A 162 17.20 21.22 15.55
CA LYS A 162 18.44 21.19 16.34
C LYS A 162 18.11 21.55 17.79
N SER A 163 17.43 20.64 18.46
CA SER A 163 17.47 20.51 19.92
C SER A 163 16.85 19.15 20.27
N ASP A 164 17.73 18.23 20.66
CA ASP A 164 17.54 17.29 21.79
C ASP A 164 17.54 15.77 21.55
N GLU A 165 17.80 15.22 20.36
CA GLU A 165 17.97 13.75 20.23
C GLU A 165 19.03 13.30 19.20
N ASP A 166 20.28 13.75 19.40
CA ASP A 166 21.47 13.00 18.97
C ASP A 166 21.79 11.97 20.09
N ASP A 167 21.15 10.78 20.14
CA ASP A 167 21.77 9.60 20.80
C ASP A 167 21.13 8.18 20.69
N SER A 168 20.20 7.79 19.78
CA SER A 168 19.71 6.39 19.89
C SER A 168 19.09 5.62 18.71
N THR A 169 19.10 6.10 17.47
CA THR A 169 18.37 5.37 16.39
C THR A 169 19.15 4.97 15.14
N ASP A 170 20.48 4.91 15.22
CA ASP A 170 21.30 4.38 14.11
C ASP A 170 21.49 2.84 14.12
N ASP A 171 20.92 2.11 15.09
CA ASP A 171 21.10 0.65 15.21
C ASP A 171 20.00 -0.22 14.56
N PHE A 172 18.91 0.35 14.03
CA PHE A 172 17.78 -0.47 13.58
C PHE A 172 17.88 -1.00 12.13
N LEU A 173 18.88 -0.60 11.35
CA LEU A 173 19.00 -0.96 9.92
C LEU A 173 20.38 -1.53 9.52
N SER A 174 21.21 -1.87 10.49
CA SER A 174 22.55 -2.47 10.33
C SER A 174 22.60 -3.96 10.66
N GLY A 175 21.44 -4.61 10.89
CA GLY A 175 21.31 -6.07 11.06
C GLY A 175 20.91 -6.79 9.78
#